data_AF-A0A0A2WJ93-F1
#
_entry.id   AF-A0A0A2WJ93-F1
#
_cell.length_a   1.000
_cell.length_b   1.000
_cell.length_c   1.000
_cell.angle_alpha   90.00
_cell.angle_beta   90.00
_cell.angle_gamma   90.00
#
_symmetry.space_group_name_H-M   'P 1'
#
loop_
_entity.id
_entity.type
_entity.pdbx_description
1 polymer ?
#
loop_
_entity_poly.entity_id
_entity_poly.type
_entity_poly.pdbx_seq_one_letter_code
_entity_poly.pdbx_strand_id
1 'polypeptide(L)'
;MKAIHRDFAIREIGCVIAVLRKIGYLPAEKHHLLSTGLHGNGKRRGEQFTVGLNPWSHRGVVLPGWTEDECRERLGPSYAREPALFRAQYPDDLLLTTQDALLRDWEMGVIG
;
A
#
# COMPACT_ATOMS: atom_id res chain seq x y z
N MET A 1 -20.04 -13.64 4.19
CA MET A 1 -19.49 -12.32 3.86
C MET A 1 -19.02 -11.65 5.14
N LYS A 2 -17.71 -11.38 5.27
CA LYS A 2 -17.17 -10.62 6.41
C LYS A 2 -17.59 -9.15 6.24
N ALA A 3 -18.58 -8.67 6.99
CA ALA A 3 -18.90 -7.24 7.01
C ALA A 3 -17.91 -6.53 7.92
N ILE A 4 -16.81 -6.03 7.37
CA ILE A 4 -15.71 -5.47 8.14
C ILE A 4 -15.14 -4.22 7.45
N HIS A 5 -14.82 -3.21 8.26
CA HIS A 5 -14.22 -1.95 7.81
C HIS A 5 -12.96 -2.20 6.97
N ARG A 6 -12.87 -1.53 5.80
CA ARG A 6 -11.73 -1.58 4.85
C ARG A 6 -10.37 -1.53 5.54
N ASP A 7 -10.25 -0.74 6.60
CA ASP A 7 -9.08 -0.62 7.47
C ASP A 7 -8.58 -1.94 8.03
N PHE A 8 -9.49 -2.76 8.57
CA PHE A 8 -9.13 -4.03 9.18
C PHE A 8 -8.72 -5.03 8.10
N ALA A 9 -9.49 -5.09 7.00
CA ALA A 9 -9.16 -5.95 5.87
C ALA A 9 -7.77 -5.62 5.29
N ILE A 10 -7.44 -4.32 5.14
CA ILE A 10 -6.10 -3.89 4.69
C ILE A 10 -4.98 -4.40 5.61
N ARG A 11 -5.20 -4.43 6.93
CA ARG A 11 -4.18 -4.91 7.88
C ARG A 11 -3.99 -6.43 7.82
N GLU A 12 -5.08 -7.18 7.60
CA GLU A 12 -5.01 -8.64 7.39
C GLU A 12 -4.40 -9.01 6.04
N ILE A 13 -4.74 -8.29 4.98
CA ILE A 13 -4.20 -8.50 3.61
C ILE A 13 -2.70 -8.18 3.55
N GLY A 14 -2.28 -7.10 4.23
CA GLY A 14 -0.91 -6.62 4.19
C GLY A 14 -0.62 -5.70 3.01
N CYS A 15 0.67 -5.54 2.70
CA CYS A 15 1.12 -4.48 1.80
C CYS A 15 0.88 -4.79 0.32
N VAL A 16 0.19 -3.89 -0.38
CA VAL A 16 -0.08 -4.00 -1.82
C VAL A 16 1.20 -4.02 -2.67
N ILE A 17 2.25 -3.29 -2.27
CA ILE A 17 3.55 -3.32 -2.96
C ILE A 17 4.21 -4.69 -2.83
N ALA A 18 4.12 -5.33 -1.66
CA ALA A 18 4.70 -6.64 -1.44
C ALA A 18 4.04 -7.71 -2.34
N VAL A 19 2.72 -7.60 -2.54
CA VAL A 19 1.97 -8.41 -3.51
C VAL A 19 2.43 -8.13 -4.94
N LEU A 20 2.47 -6.87 -5.37
CA LEU A 20 2.93 -6.50 -6.72
C LEU A 20 4.35 -6.99 -7.01
N ARG A 21 5.21 -7.00 -5.99
CA ARG A 21 6.60 -7.47 -6.07
C ARG A 21 6.77 -8.97 -5.82
N LYS A 22 5.69 -9.71 -5.57
CA LYS A 22 5.71 -11.15 -5.26
C LYS A 22 6.61 -11.52 -4.08
N ILE A 23 6.72 -10.61 -3.10
CA ILE A 23 7.49 -10.80 -1.85
C ILE A 23 6.68 -11.60 -0.82
N GLY A 24 5.34 -11.58 -0.95
CA GLY A 24 4.42 -12.20 -0.01
C GLY A 24 3.85 -11.18 0.98
N TYR A 25 3.49 -11.64 2.18
CA TYR A 25 2.89 -10.79 3.20
C TYR A 25 3.96 -9.88 3.84
N LEU A 26 3.68 -8.57 3.86
CA LEU A 26 4.34 -7.62 4.74
C LEU A 26 3.26 -6.84 5.51
N PRO A 27 3.44 -6.59 6.83
CA PRO A 27 2.50 -5.79 7.60
C PRO A 27 2.25 -4.43 6.95
N ALA A 28 0.99 -4.02 6.88
CA ALA A 28 0.60 -2.77 6.28
C ALA A 28 -0.06 -1.80 7.26
N GLU A 29 0.24 -0.52 7.05
CA GLU A 29 -0.50 0.61 7.58
C GLU A 29 -1.43 1.13 6.48
N LYS A 30 -2.63 1.58 6.86
CA LYS A 30 -3.56 2.19 5.92
C LYS A 30 -3.01 3.54 5.46
N HIS A 31 -2.99 3.75 4.15
CA HIS A 31 -2.60 5.00 3.52
C HIS A 31 -3.76 5.55 2.68
N HIS A 32 -4.12 6.82 2.90
CA HIS A 32 -5.13 7.51 2.09
C HIS A 32 -4.47 8.20 0.89
N LEU A 33 -4.85 7.82 -0.32
CA LEU A 33 -4.45 8.53 -1.53
C LEU A 33 -5.19 9.87 -1.61
N LEU A 34 -4.46 10.94 -1.96
CA LEU A 34 -4.99 12.30 -2.03
C LEU A 34 -5.48 12.62 -3.45
N SER A 35 -6.51 13.48 -3.58
CA SER A 35 -7.13 13.83 -4.87
C SER A 35 -6.18 14.42 -5.93
N THR A 36 -5.01 14.89 -5.52
CA THR A 36 -3.99 15.52 -6.36
C THR A 36 -2.73 14.69 -6.50
N GLY A 37 -2.62 13.55 -5.79
CA GLY A 37 -1.38 12.78 -5.67
C GLY A 37 -0.26 13.46 -4.86
N LEU A 38 -0.49 14.66 -4.29
CA LEU A 38 0.51 15.43 -3.53
C LEU A 38 0.25 15.34 -2.02
N HIS A 39 1.22 14.84 -1.25
CA HIS A 39 1.15 14.78 0.22
C HIS A 39 0.86 16.16 0.82
N GLY A 40 -0.24 16.30 1.55
CA GLY A 40 -0.62 17.54 2.26
C GLY A 40 -1.47 18.55 1.50
N ASN A 41 -1.62 18.44 0.17
CA ASN A 41 -2.39 19.38 -0.65
C ASN A 41 -3.48 18.68 -1.45
N GLY A 42 -4.68 18.50 -0.87
CA GLY A 42 -5.84 17.97 -1.61
C GLY A 42 -6.98 17.51 -0.71
N LYS A 43 -8.22 17.49 -1.24
CA LYS A 43 -9.39 16.93 -0.55
C LYS A 43 -9.23 15.40 -0.46
N ARG A 44 -9.44 14.79 0.70
CA ARG A 44 -9.49 13.31 0.82
C ARG A 44 -10.57 12.80 -0.16
N ARG A 45 -10.24 11.91 -1.10
CA ARG A 45 -11.21 11.41 -2.09
C ARG A 45 -12.31 10.54 -1.46
N GLY A 46 -12.14 10.14 -0.20
CA GLY A 46 -13.05 9.28 0.55
C GLY A 46 -12.35 7.99 0.99
N GLU A 47 -13.01 7.22 1.84
CA GLU A 47 -12.44 6.01 2.45
C GLU A 47 -12.13 4.90 1.44
N GLN A 48 -12.77 4.95 0.26
CA GLN A 48 -12.54 4.02 -0.85
C GLN A 48 -11.19 4.20 -1.53
N PHE A 49 -10.48 5.30 -1.28
CA PHE A 49 -9.18 5.59 -1.88
C PHE A 49 -8.04 5.30 -0.91
N THR A 50 -8.11 4.14 -0.26
CA THR A 50 -7.12 3.68 0.72
C THR A 50 -6.43 2.40 0.28
N VAL A 51 -5.14 2.30 0.58
CA VAL A 51 -4.28 1.14 0.26
C VAL A 51 -3.40 0.77 1.44
N GLY A 52 -3.00 -0.50 1.51
CA GLY A 52 -2.06 -1.00 2.52
C GLY A 52 -0.60 -0.81 2.10
N LEU A 53 0.17 -0.05 2.86
CA LEU A 53 1.61 0.15 2.62
C LEU A 53 2.44 -0.31 3.81
N ASN A 54 3.53 -1.02 3.55
CA ASN A 54 4.51 -1.39 4.59
C ASN A 54 5.27 -0.14 5.09
N PRO A 55 5.95 -0.20 6.25
CA PRO A 55 6.65 0.96 6.83
C PRO A 55 7.63 1.65 5.89
N TRP A 56 8.33 0.92 5.01
CA TRP A 56 9.23 1.50 4.02
C TRP A 56 8.45 2.25 2.94
N SER A 57 7.52 1.56 2.27
CA SER A 57 6.72 2.16 1.19
C SER A 57 5.85 3.32 1.67
N HIS A 58 5.42 3.32 2.95
CA HIS A 58 4.60 4.37 3.55
C HIS A 58 5.43 5.55 4.09
N ARG A 59 6.27 5.28 5.09
CA ARG A 59 6.95 6.30 5.91
C ARG A 59 8.47 6.36 5.68
N GLY A 60 9.00 5.49 4.81
CA GLY A 60 10.44 5.37 4.61
C GLY A 60 11.17 4.77 5.79
N VAL A 61 10.49 3.99 6.63
CA VAL A 61 11.11 3.27 7.75
C VAL A 61 11.62 1.93 7.24
N VAL A 62 12.91 1.69 7.39
CA VAL A 62 13.56 0.43 6.96
C VAL A 62 12.92 -0.75 7.68
N LEU A 63 12.67 -1.84 6.94
CA LEU A 63 12.05 -3.04 7.51
C LEU A 63 13.04 -3.80 8.40
N PRO A 64 12.58 -4.45 9.48
CA PRO A 64 13.44 -5.25 10.34
C PRO A 64 14.24 -6.30 9.56
N GLY A 65 15.56 -6.30 9.74
CA GLY A 65 16.47 -7.24 9.08
C GLY A 65 16.86 -6.89 7.65
N TRP A 66 16.39 -5.77 7.10
CA TRP A 66 16.80 -5.27 5.79
C TRP A 66 17.62 -3.99 5.95
N THR A 67 18.42 -3.66 4.94
CA THR A 67 19.04 -2.35 4.76
C THR A 67 18.11 -1.41 3.99
N GLU A 68 18.47 -0.13 3.95
CA GLU A 68 17.79 0.84 3.09
C GLU A 68 17.87 0.45 1.62
N ASP A 69 19.05 0.04 1.16
CA ASP A 69 19.27 -0.38 -0.23
C ASP A 69 18.44 -1.60 -0.58
N GLU A 70 18.37 -2.59 0.32
CA GLU A 70 17.52 -3.77 0.12
C GLU A 70 16.03 -3.40 0.07
N CYS A 71 15.58 -2.46 0.90
CA CYS A 71 14.21 -1.95 0.82
C CYS A 71 13.96 -1.27 -0.53
N ARG A 72 14.88 -0.42 -0.98
CA ARG A 72 14.78 0.30 -2.24
C ARG A 72 14.80 -0.66 -3.44
N GLU A 73 15.67 -1.66 -3.44
CA GLU A 73 15.81 -2.63 -4.52
C GLU A 73 14.57 -3.53 -4.63
N ARG A 74 14.10 -4.06 -3.49
CA ARG A 74 13.01 -5.05 -3.47
C ARG A 74 11.64 -4.41 -3.55
N LEU A 75 11.42 -3.28 -2.87
CA LEU A 75 10.12 -2.61 -2.75
C LEU A 75 10.05 -1.33 -3.59
N GLY A 76 11.13 -0.91 -4.24
CA GLY A 76 11.18 0.35 -4.96
C GLY A 76 11.32 1.58 -4.04
N PRO A 77 11.15 2.79 -4.59
CA PRO A 77 11.24 4.04 -3.84
C PRO A 77 10.19 4.07 -2.73
N SER A 78 10.46 4.84 -1.69
CA SER A 78 9.50 5.11 -0.62
C SER A 78 8.62 6.31 -0.98
N TYR A 79 7.32 6.27 -0.67
CA TYR A 79 6.43 7.42 -0.87
C TYR A 79 6.92 8.66 -0.11
N ALA A 80 7.33 8.49 1.14
CA ALA A 80 7.78 9.58 1.99
C ALA A 80 9.15 10.16 1.56
N ARG A 81 10.07 9.33 1.07
CA ARG A 81 11.42 9.77 0.71
C ARG A 81 11.51 10.26 -0.74
N GLU A 82 10.81 9.60 -1.66
CA GLU A 82 10.96 9.79 -3.11
C GLU A 82 9.59 9.82 -3.81
N PRO A 83 8.70 10.77 -3.44
CA PRO A 83 7.29 10.75 -3.85
C PRO A 83 7.08 10.78 -5.36
N ALA A 84 7.94 11.49 -6.11
CA ALA A 84 7.85 11.54 -7.56
C ALA A 84 8.18 10.19 -8.22
N LEU A 85 9.27 9.55 -7.78
CA LEU A 85 9.66 8.22 -8.27
C LEU A 85 8.64 7.16 -7.84
N PHE A 86 8.12 7.27 -6.61
CA PHE A 86 7.06 6.40 -6.13
C PHE A 86 5.83 6.46 -7.04
N ARG A 87 5.31 7.65 -7.33
CA ARG A 87 4.12 7.79 -8.20
C ARG A 87 4.37 7.35 -9.64
N ALA A 88 5.59 7.55 -10.15
CA ALA A 88 5.96 7.08 -11.48
C ALA A 88 5.98 5.54 -11.55
N GLN A 89 6.47 4.88 -10.49
CA GLN A 89 6.57 3.42 -10.45
C GLN A 89 5.29 2.73 -9.99
N TYR A 90 4.55 3.37 -9.09
CA TYR A 90 3.31 2.87 -8.49
C TYR A 90 2.21 3.93 -8.63
N PRO A 91 1.64 4.10 -9.84
CA PRO A 91 0.53 5.03 -10.04
C PRO A 91 -0.67 4.68 -9.15
N ASP A 92 -1.40 5.70 -8.70
CA ASP A 92 -2.54 5.53 -7.79
C ASP A 92 -3.58 4.52 -8.32
N ASP A 93 -3.87 4.53 -9.63
CA ASP A 93 -4.83 3.61 -10.24
C ASP A 93 -4.37 2.15 -10.17
N LEU A 94 -3.07 1.89 -10.28
CA LEU A 94 -2.50 0.55 -10.10
C LEU A 94 -2.67 0.09 -8.65
N LEU A 95 -2.35 0.96 -7.69
CA LEU A 95 -2.45 0.65 -6.27
C LEU A 95 -3.90 0.36 -5.86
N LEU A 96 -4.83 1.20 -6.31
CA LEU A 96 -6.26 1.05 -6.00
C LEU A 96 -6.84 -0.21 -6.64
N THR A 97 -6.59 -0.42 -7.93
CA THR A 97 -7.12 -1.60 -8.63
C THR A 97 -6.61 -2.89 -7.98
N THR A 98 -5.33 -2.91 -7.60
CA THR A 98 -4.73 -4.06 -6.90
C THR A 98 -5.34 -4.25 -5.51
N GLN A 99 -5.48 -3.17 -4.73
CA GLN A 99 -6.08 -3.23 -3.40
C GLN A 99 -7.54 -3.71 -3.44
N ASP A 100 -8.32 -3.24 -4.41
CA ASP A 100 -9.73 -3.63 -4.57
C ASP A 100 -9.88 -5.08 -5.07
N ALA A 101 -8.91 -5.60 -5.82
CA ALA A 101 -8.85 -7.03 -6.13
C ALA A 101 -8.57 -7.86 -4.87
N LEU A 102 -7.57 -7.46 -4.08
CA LEU A 102 -7.22 -8.15 -2.82
C LEU A 102 -8.36 -8.12 -1.80
N LEU A 103 -9.08 -7.01 -1.70
CA LEU A 103 -10.25 -6.91 -0.82
C LEU A 103 -11.35 -7.88 -1.25
N ARG A 104 -11.62 -8.01 -2.55
CA ARG A 104 -12.57 -9.00 -3.08
C ARG A 104 -12.14 -10.43 -2.76
N ASP A 105 -10.87 -10.75 -2.97
CA ASP A 105 -10.33 -12.08 -2.66
C ASP A 105 -10.43 -12.41 -1.16
N TRP A 106 -10.17 -11.43 -0.30
CA TRP A 106 -10.31 -11.57 1.15
C TRP A 106 -11.77 -11.75 1.58
N GLU A 107 -12.70 -11.00 0.96
CA GLU A 107 -14.15 -11.15 1.20
C GLU A 107 -14.67 -12.53 0.79
N MET A 108 -14.09 -13.11 -0.27
CA MET A 108 -14.36 -14.47 -0.75
C MET A 108 -13.63 -15.55 0.07
N GLY A 109 -12.73 -15.18 0.98
CA GLY A 109 -11.95 -16.13 1.80
C GLY A 109 -10.83 -16.84 1.04
N VAL A 110 -10.37 -16.28 -0.08
CA VAL A 110 -9.24 -16.80 -0.88
C VAL A 110 -7.91 -16.46 -0.22
N ILE A 111 -7.84 -15.28 0.42
CA ILE A 111 -6.68 -14.81 1.17
C ILE A 111 -7.13 -14.34 2.56
N GLY A 112 -6.21 -14.35 3.53
CA GLY A 112 -6.51 -14.11 4.95
C GLY A 112 -7.04 -15.35 5.64
#